data_AF-A0A2N0QJF6-F1
#
_entry.id   AF-A0A2N0QJF6-F1
#
_cell.length_a   1.000
_cell.length_b   1.000
_cell.length_c   1.000
_cell.angle_alpha   90.00
_cell.angle_beta   90.00
_cell.angle_gamma   90.00
#
_symmetry.space_group_name_H-M   'P 1'
#
loop_
_entity.id
_entity.type
_entity.pdbx_description
1 polymer ?
#
loop_
_entity_poly.entity_id
_entity_poly.type
_entity_poly.pdbx_seq_one_letter_code
_entity_poly.pdbx_strand_id
1 'polypeptide(L)' 'LDAKQYALKVYMNTFYGTAGDSKSSFFLRALAGGVTSAGQRNIKLVADFVKRKGFGIKYGDTDSLYL' A
#
# COMPACT_ATOMS: atom_id res chain seq x y z
N LEU A 1 -3.29 24.53 -5.03
CA LEU A 1 -3.86 23.50 -4.15
C LEU A 1 -3.16 22.15 -4.36
N ASP A 2 -2.93 21.76 -5.61
CA ASP A 2 -2.37 20.46 -6.01
C ASP A 2 -0.98 20.11 -5.46
N ALA A 3 -0.07 21.08 -5.37
CA ALA A 3 1.26 20.83 -4.83
C ALA A 3 1.23 20.38 -3.36
N LYS A 4 0.28 20.90 -2.55
CA LYS A 4 0.17 20.55 -1.13
C LYS A 4 -0.31 19.11 -0.93
N GLN A 5 -1.37 18.71 -1.65
CA GLN A 5 -1.87 17.33 -1.60
C GLN A 5 -0.85 16.33 -2.16
N TYR A 6 -0.10 16.73 -3.21
CA TYR A 6 0.94 15.88 -3.78
C TYR A 6 2.11 15.68 -2.81
N ALA A 7 2.58 16.76 -2.18
CA ALA A 7 3.63 16.67 -1.15
C ALA A 7 3.22 15.75 0.01
N LEU A 8 1.97 15.87 0.48
CA LEU A 8 1.44 14.99 1.53
C LEU A 8 1.39 13.53 1.07
N LYS A 9 0.93 13.27 -0.16
CA LYS A 9 0.89 11.92 -0.73
C LYS A 9 2.29 11.29 -0.79
N VAL A 10 3.27 12.02 -1.32
CA VAL A 10 4.66 11.54 -1.44
C VAL A 10 5.25 11.27 -0.06
N TYR A 11 5.01 12.17 0.91
CA TYR A 11 5.45 11.99 2.28
C TYR A 11 4.87 10.69 2.88
N MET A 12 3.56 10.49 2.81
CA MET A 12 2.89 9.33 3.40
C MET A 12 3.34 8.00 2.76
N ASN A 13 3.52 7.97 1.43
CA ASN A 13 4.01 6.77 0.74
C ASN A 13 5.44 6.42 1.17
N THR A 14 6.28 7.42 1.46
CA THR A 14 7.66 7.23 1.92
C THR A 14 7.73 6.86 3.39
N PHE A 15 6.82 7.40 4.21
CA PHE A 15 6.83 7.23 5.66
C PHE A 15 6.69 5.77 6.08
N TYR A 16 5.82 5.00 5.41
CA TYR A 16 5.69 3.56 5.65
C TYR A 16 7.03 2.82 5.48
N GLY A 17 7.76 3.09 4.39
CA GLY A 17 9.07 2.47 4.15
C GLY A 17 10.09 2.85 5.21
N THR A 18 10.09 4.13 5.61
CA THR A 18 10.96 4.65 6.66
C THR A 18 10.69 4.00 8.02
N ALA A 19 9.43 3.68 8.34
CA ALA A 19 9.07 2.97 9.57
C ALA A 19 9.43 1.48 9.55
N GLY A 20 9.64 0.89 8.37
CA GLY A 20 10.09 -0.49 8.19
C GLY A 20 11.61 -0.67 8.18
N ASP A 21 12.38 0.40 7.97
CA ASP A 21 13.84 0.37 7.95
C ASP A 21 14.43 0.44 9.36
N SER A 22 15.12 -0.62 9.79
CA SER A 22 15.76 -0.70 11.11
C SER A 22 16.86 0.34 11.35
N LYS A 23 17.35 1.01 10.30
CA LYS A 23 18.36 2.07 10.40
C LYS A 23 17.75 3.46 10.59
N SER A 24 16.43 3.60 10.43
CA SER A 24 15.73 4.86 10.58
C SER A 24 15.49 5.21 12.05
N SER A 25 15.59 6.49 12.40
CA SER A 25 15.14 6.99 13.71
C SER A 25 13.64 6.84 13.94
N PHE A 26 12.87 6.60 12.87
CA PHE A 26 11.42 6.36 12.90
C PHE A 26 11.07 4.87 12.78
N PHE A 27 12.04 3.96 12.96
CA PHE A 27 11.78 2.53 12.89
C PHE A 27 10.72 2.09 13.90
N LEU A 28 9.62 1.55 13.38
CA LEU A 28 8.52 1.03 14.17
C LEU A 28 7.93 -0.20 13.48
N ARG A 29 8.53 -1.37 13.75
CA ARG A 29 8.18 -2.64 13.10
C ARG A 29 6.69 -3.00 13.22
N ALA A 30 6.07 -2.70 14.35
CA ALA A 30 4.64 -2.97 14.57
C ALA A 30 3.75 -2.12 13.63
N LEU A 31 4.11 -0.86 13.40
CA LEU A 31 3.42 0.02 12.45
C LEU A 31 3.59 -0.51 11.03
N ALA A 32 4.83 -0.79 10.61
CA ALA A 32 5.09 -1.33 9.28
C ALA A 32 4.34 -2.65 9.04
N GLY A 33 4.38 -3.58 9.99
CA GLY A 33 3.64 -4.84 9.92
C GLY A 33 2.11 -4.65 9.88
N GLY A 34 1.58 -3.69 10.64
CA GLY A 34 0.17 -3.33 10.62
C GLY A 34 -0.28 -2.78 9.25
N VAL A 35 0.50 -1.88 8.67
CA VAL A 35 0.24 -1.32 7.33
C VAL A 35 0.29 -2.42 6.26
N THR A 36 1.29 -3.31 6.29
CA THR A 36 1.40 -4.45 5.37
C THR A 36 0.19 -5.37 5.47
N SER A 37 -0.23 -5.71 6.69
CA SER A 37 -1.36 -6.61 6.92
C SER A 37 -2.67 -6.02 6.40
N ALA A 38 -2.90 -4.72 6.66
CA ALA A 38 -4.06 -4.00 6.14
C ALA A 38 -4.03 -3.89 4.61
N GLY A 39 -2.87 -3.61 4.02
CA GLY A 39 -2.66 -3.56 2.57
C GLY A 39 -2.99 -4.89 1.90
N GLN A 40 -2.47 -6.00 2.42
CA GLN A 40 -2.78 -7.34 1.90
C GLN A 40 -4.26 -7.68 1.97
N ARG A 41 -4.94 -7.30 3.06
CA ARG A 41 -6.39 -7.49 3.21
C ARG A 41 -7.15 -6.72 2.11
N ASN A 42 -6.77 -5.47 1.88
CA ASN A 42 -7.43 -4.62 0.89
C ASN A 42 -7.19 -5.12 -0.54
N ILE A 43 -5.96 -5.48 -0.91
CA ILE A 43 -5.65 -5.99 -2.25
C ILE A 43 -6.42 -7.28 -2.55
N LYS A 44 -6.53 -8.20 -1.59
CA LYS A 44 -7.34 -9.42 -1.75
C LYS A 44 -8.82 -9.09 -1.95
N LEU A 45 -9.37 -8.16 -1.17
CA LEU A 45 -10.76 -7.73 -1.30
C LEU A 45 -11.05 -7.15 -2.68
N VAL A 46 -10.16 -6.31 -3.20
CA VAL A 46 -10.28 -5.73 -4.55
C VAL A 46 -10.11 -6.81 -5.62
N ALA A 47 -9.16 -7.73 -5.46
CA ALA A 47 -8.96 -8.84 -6.38
C ALA A 47 -10.21 -9.72 -6.51
N ASP A 48 -10.85 -10.04 -5.38
CA ASP A 48 -12.09 -10.80 -5.39
C ASP A 48 -13.25 -10.01 -6.02
N PHE A 49 -13.30 -8.69 -5.79
CA PHE A 49 -14.29 -7.82 -6.41
C PHE A 49 -14.18 -7.79 -7.93
N VAL A 50 -12.98 -7.60 -8.48
CA VAL A 50 -12.77 -7.54 -9.94
C VAL A 50 -13.00 -8.90 -10.61
N LYS A 51 -12.60 -10.00 -9.96
CA LYS A 51 -12.92 -11.36 -10.44
C LYS A 51 -14.42 -11.60 -10.52
N ARG A 52 -15.18 -11.21 -9.49
CA ARG A 52 -16.66 -11.32 -9.49
C ARG A 52 -17.33 -10.46 -10.58
N LYS A 53 -16.66 -9.41 -11.04
CA LYS A 53 -17.10 -8.58 -12.16
C LYS A 53 -16.75 -9.18 -13.53
N GLY A 54 -16.07 -10.33 -13.57
CA GLY A 54 -15.71 -11.03 -14.81
C GLY A 54 -14.36 -10.61 -15.39
N PHE A 55 -13.57 -9.79 -14.69
CA PHE A 55 -12.23 -9.42 -15.13
C PHE A 55 -11.22 -10.50 -14.75
N GLY A 56 -10.30 -10.80 -15.67
CA GLY A 56 -9.08 -11.52 -15.35
C GLY A 56 -8.14 -10.65 -14.52
N ILE A 57 -7.26 -11.26 -13.74
CA ILE A 57 -6.12 -10.57 -13.12
C ILE A 57 -4.86 -11.18 -13.71
N LYS A 58 -4.06 -10.38 -14.41
CA LYS A 58 -2.78 -10.78 -14.99
C LYS A 58 -1.65 -10.73 -13.97
N TYR A 59 -1.67 -9.72 -13.11
CA TYR A 59 -0.62 -9.49 -12.11
C TYR A 59 -1.15 -8.68 -10.94
N GLY A 60 -0.49 -8.77 -9.78
CA GLY A 60 -0.76 -7.95 -8.62
C GLY A 60 0.47 -7.80 -7.75
N ASP A 61 0.65 -6.63 -7.16
CA ASP A 61 1.67 -6.35 -6.16
C ASP A 61 1.04 -5.86 -4.85
N THR A 62 1.81 -5.14 -4.04
CA THR A 62 1.39 -4.64 -2.72
C THR A 62 0.31 -3.58 -2.75
N ASP A 63 0.17 -2.84 -3.85
CA ASP A 63 -0.71 -1.66 -3.94
C ASP A 63 -1.47 -1.54 -5.27
N SER A 64 -1.26 -2.48 -6.19
CA SER A 64 -1.89 -2.47 -7.51
C SER A 64 -2.28 -3.87 -8.02
N LEU A 65 -3.27 -3.88 -8.92
CA LEU A 65 -3.73 -5.05 -9.67
C LEU A 65 -3.81 -4.69 -11.15
N TYR A 66 -3.34 -5.60 -11.99
CA TYR A 66 -3.39 -5.48 -13.45
C TYR A 66 -4.38 -6.50 -13.99
N LEU A 67 -5.39 -6.02 -14.72
CA LEU A 67 -6.46 -6.84 -15.28
C LEU A 67 -6.15 -7.36 -16.69
#